data_AF-A0A0P7TFQ5-F1
#
_entry.id   AF-A0A0P7TFQ5-F1
#
_cell.length_a   1.000
_cell.length_b   1.000
_cell.length_c   1.000
_cell.angle_alpha   90.00
_cell.angle_beta   90.00
_cell.angle_gamma   90.00
#
_symmetry.space_group_name_H-M   'P 1'
#
loop_
_entity.id
_entity.type
_entity.pdbx_description
1 polymer ?
#
loop_
_entity_poly.entity_id
_entity_poly.type
_entity_poly.pdbx_seq_one_letter_code
_entity_poly.pdbx_strand_id
1 'polypeptide(L)'
;HVADTNFSFNSVEPPTEQHPESGGSPQDGFPLSYLSSVPCPGMPSCSPDCCLLQAVEIIKVFSEDGTGKVVEIPADMTARDLCQLLIYRSHCVDDSSWTLVEHHPLLSLERCLEDHELVAQVQASMTSESKFLFRKNYAKYEFFRNPLNFFPEQMVAWCQETDGTIPHSQLLQNFLNPSSCPEIQGFLYLKETARKSWKKLYMFLRRSGLYYSTKGTSKEPRHLQLLADLEDSNIFTVIAGRRLHGAPTDFEFCI
;
A
#
# COMPACT_ATOMS: atom_id res chain seq x y z
N HIS A 1 0.18 22.61 0.54
CA HIS A 1 -0.76 22.46 -0.58
C HIS A 1 -0.45 21.11 -1.21
N VAL A 2 -1.12 20.05 -0.76
CA VAL A 2 -1.06 18.75 -1.44
C VAL A 2 -1.89 18.92 -2.71
N ALA A 3 -1.26 18.78 -3.86
CA ALA A 3 -1.94 18.83 -5.14
C ALA A 3 -2.49 17.43 -5.42
N ASP A 4 -3.60 17.09 -4.76
CA ASP A 4 -4.26 15.79 -4.92
C ASP A 4 -4.58 15.58 -6.40
N THR A 5 -3.89 14.62 -7.03
CA THR A 5 -4.08 14.34 -8.46
C THR A 5 -4.81 13.01 -8.61
N ASN A 6 -6.06 13.08 -9.07
CA ASN A 6 -6.93 11.90 -9.23
C ASN A 6 -6.80 11.27 -10.62
N PHE A 7 -6.66 9.95 -10.61
CA PHE A 7 -6.55 9.08 -11.77
C PHE A 7 -7.64 8.01 -11.77
N SER A 8 -8.06 7.58 -12.96
CA SER A 8 -8.99 6.46 -13.14
C SER A 8 -8.51 5.52 -14.24
N PHE A 9 -8.55 4.22 -14.00
CA PHE A 9 -8.21 3.19 -14.99
C PHE A 9 -9.34 3.00 -16.02
N ASN A 10 -9.02 2.40 -17.17
CA ASN A 10 -10.05 1.89 -18.07
C ASN A 10 -10.75 0.69 -17.42
N SER A 11 -12.04 0.48 -17.70
CA SER A 11 -12.73 -0.75 -17.34
C SER A 11 -12.05 -1.93 -18.03
N VAL A 12 -11.38 -2.78 -17.26
CA VAL A 12 -10.98 -4.12 -17.68
C VAL A 12 -11.78 -5.07 -16.79
N GLU A 13 -12.53 -5.99 -17.38
CA GLU A 13 -13.29 -7.00 -16.63
C GLU A 13 -12.32 -7.79 -15.72
N PRO A 14 -12.62 -7.93 -14.42
CA PRO A 14 -11.80 -8.76 -13.55
C PRO A 14 -11.91 -10.23 -13.98
N PRO A 15 -10.81 -11.02 -13.89
CA PRO A 15 -10.91 -12.46 -14.04
C PRO A 15 -11.77 -13.04 -12.91
N THR A 16 -12.67 -13.95 -13.27
CA THR A 16 -13.62 -14.63 -12.38
C THR A 16 -12.88 -15.36 -11.24
N GLU A 17 -13.18 -15.03 -9.99
CA GLU A 17 -12.71 -15.78 -8.82
C GLU A 17 -13.23 -17.23 -8.89
N GLN A 18 -12.33 -18.20 -9.00
CA GLN A 18 -12.62 -19.60 -8.73
C GLN A 18 -12.17 -19.92 -7.30
N HIS A 19 -13.13 -20.14 -6.41
CA HIS A 19 -12.89 -20.70 -5.09
C HIS A 19 -12.50 -22.18 -5.21
N PRO A 20 -11.40 -22.64 -4.58
CA PRO A 20 -11.23 -24.06 -4.30
C PRO A 20 -11.98 -24.45 -3.03
N GLU A 21 -12.67 -25.59 -3.11
CA GLU A 21 -13.41 -26.24 -2.04
C GLU A 21 -12.50 -26.63 -0.85
N SER A 22 -13.07 -26.49 0.34
CA SER A 22 -12.49 -26.87 1.63
C SER A 22 -12.44 -28.38 1.84
N GLY A 23 -11.26 -28.93 2.16
CA GLY A 23 -11.13 -30.29 2.68
C GLY A 23 -9.80 -30.48 3.40
N GLY A 24 -9.85 -30.82 4.70
CA GLY A 24 -8.69 -31.31 5.46
C GLY A 24 -8.56 -30.74 6.87
N SER A 25 -9.03 -31.49 7.86
CA SER A 25 -8.72 -31.34 9.29
C SER A 25 -7.24 -31.59 9.61
N PRO A 26 -6.73 -31.06 10.74
CA PRO A 26 -5.76 -31.84 11.53
C PRO A 26 -6.12 -31.92 13.02
N GLN A 27 -5.94 -33.13 13.57
CA GLN A 27 -5.85 -33.42 15.01
C GLN A 27 -4.39 -33.34 15.49
N ASP A 28 -4.27 -32.91 16.74
CA ASP A 28 -3.24 -33.19 17.76
C ASP A 28 -1.81 -32.65 17.62
N GLY A 29 -1.53 -31.59 18.39
CA GLY A 29 -0.77 -31.74 19.65
C GLY A 29 0.70 -31.33 19.65
N PHE A 30 1.04 -30.23 20.34
CA PHE A 30 2.19 -30.11 21.27
C PHE A 30 2.01 -28.87 22.17
N PRO A 31 2.25 -28.96 23.50
CA PRO A 31 2.18 -27.80 24.39
C PRO A 31 3.55 -27.12 24.48
N LEU A 32 3.63 -25.81 24.20
CA LEU A 32 4.77 -24.97 24.59
C LEU A 32 4.36 -24.09 25.76
N SER A 33 4.41 -24.69 26.94
CA SER A 33 4.68 -23.97 28.18
C SER A 33 6.18 -23.73 28.29
N TYR A 34 6.58 -22.46 28.39
CA TYR A 34 7.79 -21.88 29.01
C TYR A 34 8.37 -20.75 28.14
N LEU A 35 7.95 -19.52 28.43
CA LEU A 35 8.83 -18.36 28.38
C LEU A 35 8.65 -17.61 29.72
N SER A 36 9.07 -18.25 30.81
CA SER A 36 9.42 -17.52 32.02
C SER A 36 10.77 -16.85 31.80
N SER A 37 10.79 -15.52 31.88
CA SER A 37 11.85 -14.71 32.48
C SER A 37 13.23 -15.39 32.62
N VAL A 38 14.12 -15.15 31.66
CA VAL A 38 15.57 -15.37 31.82
C VAL A 38 16.19 -14.03 32.25
N PRO A 39 16.76 -13.89 33.45
CA PRO A 39 17.58 -12.74 33.79
C PRO A 39 18.99 -12.94 33.22
N CYS A 40 19.46 -11.99 32.41
CA CYS A 40 20.86 -11.92 31.98
C CYS A 40 21.77 -11.63 33.20
N PRO A 41 22.81 -12.43 33.47
CA PRO A 41 23.75 -12.14 34.53
C PRO A 41 24.87 -11.24 34.00
N GLY A 42 24.94 -10.02 34.53
CA GLY A 42 26.10 -9.14 34.42
C GLY A 42 25.84 -7.78 33.82
N MET A 43 25.37 -6.82 34.64
CA MET A 43 25.70 -5.41 34.48
C MET A 43 25.84 -4.74 35.87
N PRO A 44 26.75 -3.77 36.03
CA PRO A 44 26.80 -2.93 37.22
C PRO A 44 25.54 -2.08 37.30
N SER A 45 25.15 -1.68 38.51
CA SER A 45 23.90 -0.97 38.80
C SER A 45 23.67 0.22 37.85
N CYS A 46 22.77 0.06 36.90
CA CYS A 46 22.18 1.19 36.21
C CYS A 46 21.26 1.91 37.21
N SER A 47 21.45 3.22 37.35
CA SER A 47 20.54 4.10 38.10
C SER A 47 19.09 3.89 37.67
N PRO A 48 18.10 4.05 38.58
CA PRO A 48 16.68 3.88 38.28
C PRO A 48 16.13 4.89 37.25
N ASP A 49 16.94 5.86 36.82
CA ASP A 49 16.62 6.85 35.78
C ASP A 49 16.95 6.39 34.35
N CYS A 50 17.40 5.14 34.15
CA CYS A 50 17.68 4.58 32.82
C CYS A 50 16.44 3.97 32.12
N CYS A 51 15.27 3.99 32.76
CA CYS A 51 13.99 3.85 32.09
C CYS A 51 13.72 5.14 31.31
N LEU A 52 14.41 5.31 30.18
CA LEU A 52 14.08 6.32 29.19
C LEU A 52 12.56 6.28 29.00
N LEU A 53 11.91 7.41 29.25
CA LEU A 53 10.51 7.64 28.92
C LEU A 53 10.34 7.32 27.43
N GLN A 54 10.04 6.06 27.08
CA GLN A 54 9.64 5.73 25.72
C GLN A 54 8.36 6.50 25.49
N ALA A 55 8.41 7.45 24.55
CA ALA A 55 7.23 8.18 24.14
C ALA A 55 6.19 7.14 23.68
N VAL A 56 5.07 7.12 24.39
CA VAL A 56 3.92 6.28 24.05
C VAL A 56 2.93 7.14 23.28
N GLU A 57 2.45 6.60 22.19
CA GLU A 57 1.41 7.19 21.36
C GLU A 57 0.09 6.47 21.62
N ILE A 58 -0.98 7.25 21.78
CA ILE A 58 -2.33 6.71 21.90
C ILE A 58 -2.97 6.77 20.52
N ILE A 59 -3.34 5.61 20.00
CA ILE A 59 -3.98 5.49 18.69
C ILE A 59 -5.36 4.86 18.83
N LYS A 60 -6.27 5.21 17.91
CA LYS A 60 -7.59 4.57 17.81
C LYS A 60 -7.70 3.82 16.49
N VAL A 61 -7.90 2.51 16.58
CA VAL A 61 -8.02 1.60 15.44
C VAL A 61 -9.44 1.06 15.37
N PHE A 62 -10.05 1.11 14.20
CA PHE A 62 -11.41 0.63 13.97
C PHE A 62 -11.41 -0.68 13.19
N SER A 63 -12.21 -1.64 13.62
CA SER A 63 -12.50 -2.85 12.85
C SER A 63 -13.57 -2.60 11.79
N GLU A 64 -13.77 -3.53 10.86
CA GLU A 64 -14.75 -3.40 9.77
C GLU A 64 -16.20 -3.28 10.24
N ASP A 65 -16.51 -3.78 11.44
CA ASP A 65 -17.80 -3.63 12.11
C ASP A 65 -18.02 -2.22 12.71
N GLY A 66 -17.03 -1.33 12.59
CA GLY A 66 -17.05 0.01 13.17
C GLY A 66 -16.63 0.07 14.65
N THR A 67 -16.27 -1.06 15.26
CA THR A 67 -15.82 -1.11 16.64
C THR A 67 -14.44 -0.48 16.76
N GLY A 68 -14.32 0.59 17.56
CA GLY A 68 -13.05 1.27 17.82
C GLY A 68 -12.36 0.73 19.07
N LYS A 69 -11.07 0.39 18.94
CA LYS A 69 -10.18 0.04 20.05
C LYS A 69 -9.11 1.12 20.21
N VAL A 70 -8.85 1.54 21.43
CA VAL A 70 -7.73 2.43 21.76
C VAL A 70 -6.54 1.57 22.17
N VAL A 71 -5.37 1.86 21.61
CA VAL A 71 -4.13 1.12 21.85
C VAL A 71 -3.03 2.12 22.17
N GLU A 72 -2.27 1.84 23.21
CA GLU A 72 -1.01 2.52 23.50
C GLU A 72 0.11 1.78 22.78
N ILE A 73 0.89 2.51 21.99
CA ILE A 73 2.00 1.96 21.21
C ILE A 73 3.29 2.74 21.51
N PRO A 74 4.47 2.12 21.48
CA PRO A 74 5.71 2.87 21.46
C PRO A 74 5.88 3.60 20.12
N ALA A 75 6.63 4.71 20.11
CA ALA A 75 6.84 5.54 18.92
C ALA A 75 7.53 4.81 17.74
N ASP A 76 8.24 3.72 17.99
CA ASP A 76 8.94 2.89 17.00
C ASP A 76 8.11 1.67 16.53
N MET A 77 6.84 1.55 16.95
CA MET A 77 5.99 0.44 16.51
C MET A 77 5.68 0.53 15.01
N THR A 78 6.00 -0.55 14.29
CA THR A 78 5.68 -0.68 12.86
C THR A 78 4.22 -1.09 12.65
N ALA A 79 3.71 -0.87 11.44
CA ALA A 79 2.37 -1.32 11.04
C ALA A 79 2.22 -2.85 11.19
N ARG A 80 3.28 -3.62 10.90
CA ARG A 80 3.32 -5.07 11.10
C ARG A 80 3.18 -5.46 12.56
N ASP A 81 3.94 -4.82 13.45
CA ASP A 81 3.92 -5.13 14.88
C ASP A 81 2.54 -4.85 15.49
N LEU A 82 1.93 -3.74 15.10
CA LEU A 82 0.58 -3.41 15.53
C LEU A 82 -0.46 -4.38 14.98
N CYS A 83 -0.35 -4.80 13.71
CA CYS A 83 -1.23 -5.84 13.17
C CYS A 83 -1.11 -7.14 13.97
N GLN A 84 0.10 -7.61 14.26
CA GLN A 84 0.35 -8.80 15.09
C GLN A 84 -0.29 -8.67 16.50
N LEU A 85 -0.13 -7.51 17.14
CA LEU A 85 -0.77 -7.22 18.42
C LEU A 85 -2.31 -7.29 18.35
N LEU A 86 -2.91 -6.74 17.29
CA LEU A 86 -4.36 -6.73 17.10
C LEU A 86 -4.92 -8.10 16.77
N ILE A 87 -4.20 -8.91 15.97
CA ILE A 87 -4.53 -10.32 15.69
C ILE A 87 -4.58 -11.09 17.00
N TYR A 88 -3.52 -10.99 17.81
CA TYR A 88 -3.41 -11.66 19.10
C TYR A 88 -4.55 -11.27 20.05
N ARG A 89 -4.81 -9.95 20.20
CA ARG A 89 -5.88 -9.44 21.10
C ARG A 89 -7.29 -9.75 20.63
N SER A 90 -7.49 -9.97 19.33
CA SER A 90 -8.81 -10.21 18.74
C SER A 90 -9.07 -11.70 18.45
N HIS A 91 -8.14 -12.58 18.83
CA HIS A 91 -8.19 -14.02 18.54
C HIS A 91 -8.45 -14.33 17.05
N CYS A 92 -7.87 -13.52 16.17
CA CYS A 92 -7.96 -13.73 14.74
C CYS A 92 -6.99 -14.83 14.31
N VAL A 93 -7.29 -15.49 13.17
CA VAL A 93 -6.31 -16.34 12.50
C VAL A 93 -5.15 -15.46 12.03
N ASP A 94 -3.94 -15.87 12.41
CA ASP A 94 -2.71 -15.22 11.99
C ASP A 94 -2.43 -15.58 10.52
N ASP A 95 -2.67 -14.60 9.65
CA ASP A 95 -2.38 -14.68 8.22
C ASP A 95 -1.79 -13.34 7.74
N SER A 96 -1.10 -13.37 6.59
CA SER A 96 -0.43 -12.19 6.05
C SER A 96 -1.36 -11.19 5.34
N SER A 97 -2.68 -11.40 5.36
CA SER A 97 -3.62 -10.49 4.72
C SER A 97 -4.04 -9.34 5.63
N TRP A 98 -3.83 -9.42 6.94
CA TRP A 98 -4.15 -8.34 7.85
C TRP A 98 -3.33 -7.07 7.56
N THR A 99 -4.01 -5.94 7.55
CA THR A 99 -3.40 -4.64 7.28
C THR A 99 -4.03 -3.54 8.14
N LEU A 100 -3.21 -2.54 8.43
CA LEU A 100 -3.69 -1.22 8.81
C LEU A 100 -3.98 -0.39 7.57
N VAL A 101 -5.02 0.43 7.66
CA VAL A 101 -5.45 1.33 6.59
C VAL A 101 -5.52 2.73 7.16
N GLU A 102 -4.79 3.66 6.55
CA GLU A 102 -5.00 5.09 6.74
C GLU A 102 -6.23 5.48 5.92
N HIS A 103 -7.28 5.96 6.58
CA HIS A 103 -8.55 6.30 5.97
C HIS A 103 -8.90 7.77 6.22
N HIS A 104 -9.21 8.49 5.14
CA HIS A 104 -9.61 9.90 5.13
C HIS A 104 -11.06 10.05 4.66
N PRO A 105 -12.05 10.01 5.57
CA PRO A 105 -13.47 10.02 5.18
C PRO A 105 -13.87 11.24 4.35
N LEU A 106 -13.37 12.42 4.72
CA LEU A 106 -13.74 13.69 4.06
C LEU A 106 -13.23 13.77 2.62
N LEU A 107 -12.07 13.20 2.34
CA LEU A 107 -11.49 13.12 1.01
C LEU A 107 -11.97 11.87 0.25
N SER A 108 -12.60 10.91 0.95
CA SER A 108 -12.92 9.58 0.43
C SER A 108 -11.69 8.87 -0.13
N LEU A 109 -10.57 9.00 0.58
CA LEU A 109 -9.29 8.37 0.26
C LEU A 109 -8.93 7.35 1.32
N GLU A 110 -8.29 6.27 0.92
CA GLU A 110 -7.65 5.35 1.85
C GLU A 110 -6.44 4.67 1.23
N ARG A 111 -5.48 4.27 2.06
CA ARG A 111 -4.35 3.43 1.64
C ARG A 111 -4.02 2.41 2.72
N CYS A 112 -3.54 1.25 2.30
CA CYS A 112 -2.94 0.30 3.23
C CYS A 112 -1.56 0.83 3.65
N LEU A 113 -1.22 0.70 4.92
CA LEU A 113 0.15 0.92 5.36
C LEU A 113 1.01 -0.27 4.95
N GLU A 114 2.21 0.02 4.46
CA GLU A 114 3.26 -0.96 4.30
C GLU A 114 3.78 -1.41 5.67
N ASP A 115 4.20 -2.67 5.76
CA ASP A 115 4.55 -3.31 7.04
C ASP A 115 5.62 -2.58 7.85
N HIS A 116 6.53 -1.90 7.15
CA HIS A 116 7.69 -1.23 7.71
C HIS A 116 7.40 0.21 8.13
N GLU A 117 6.24 0.77 7.76
CA GLU A 117 5.87 2.13 8.14
C GLU A 117 5.66 2.23 9.65
N LEU A 118 6.14 3.34 10.23
CA LEU A 118 5.95 3.65 11.63
C LEU A 118 4.58 4.27 11.85
N VAL A 119 3.74 3.62 12.66
CA VAL A 119 2.33 4.02 12.85
C VAL A 119 2.24 5.43 13.44
N ALA A 120 3.15 5.78 14.34
CA ALA A 120 3.24 7.12 14.93
C ALA A 120 3.51 8.21 13.89
N GLN A 121 4.36 7.94 12.90
CA GLN A 121 4.69 8.90 11.83
C GLN A 121 3.50 9.11 10.90
N VAL A 122 2.78 8.04 10.55
CA VAL A 122 1.55 8.13 9.76
C VAL A 122 0.47 8.88 10.54
N GLN A 123 0.31 8.61 11.84
CA GLN A 123 -0.64 9.35 12.67
C GLN A 123 -0.34 10.85 12.70
N ALA A 124 0.94 11.23 12.74
CA ALA A 124 1.35 12.64 12.78
C ALA A 124 1.03 13.41 11.48
N SER A 125 0.94 12.74 10.33
CA SER A 125 0.54 13.35 9.05
C SER A 125 -0.99 13.37 8.84
N MET A 126 -1.74 12.60 9.62
CA MET A 126 -3.19 12.47 9.49
C MET A 126 -3.96 13.69 10.03
N THR A 127 -5.06 14.05 9.36
CA THR A 127 -6.04 15.03 9.88
C THR A 127 -6.85 14.46 11.05
N SER A 128 -7.50 15.34 11.84
CA SER A 128 -8.32 14.93 13.00
C SER A 128 -9.51 14.03 12.66
N GLU A 129 -10.00 14.07 11.42
CA GLU A 129 -11.13 13.26 10.95
C GLU A 129 -10.67 11.91 10.37
N SER A 130 -9.37 11.75 10.14
CA SER A 130 -8.78 10.52 9.62
C SER A 130 -8.79 9.41 10.68
N LYS A 131 -8.76 8.16 10.23
CA LYS A 131 -8.90 6.99 11.11
C LYS A 131 -7.99 5.87 10.63
N PHE A 132 -7.49 5.07 11.57
CA PHE A 132 -6.92 3.77 11.24
C PHE A 132 -8.02 2.72 11.17
N LEU A 133 -8.05 1.95 10.09
CA LEU A 133 -8.88 0.74 10.00
C LEU A 133 -7.98 -0.50 10.08
N PHE A 134 -8.49 -1.57 10.68
CA PHE A 134 -7.85 -2.88 10.74
C PHE A 134 -8.75 -3.91 10.04
N ARG A 135 -8.30 -4.39 8.87
CA ARG A 135 -9.05 -5.31 8.01
C ARG A 135 -8.13 -6.19 7.19
N LYS A 136 -8.70 -7.14 6.44
CA LYS A 136 -7.95 -7.99 5.52
C LYS A 136 -7.81 -7.33 4.14
N ASN A 137 -6.62 -7.49 3.55
CA ASN A 137 -6.32 -7.19 2.16
C ASN A 137 -5.54 -8.37 1.55
N TYR A 138 -6.28 -9.23 0.84
CA TYR A 138 -5.70 -10.42 0.22
C TYR A 138 -4.79 -10.13 -0.97
N ALA A 139 -4.92 -8.94 -1.58
CA ALA A 139 -4.16 -8.50 -2.75
C ALA A 139 -2.79 -7.90 -2.41
N LYS A 140 -2.51 -7.61 -1.13
CA LYS A 140 -1.30 -6.90 -0.66
C LYS A 140 0.02 -7.45 -1.24
N TYR A 141 0.15 -8.77 -1.33
CA TYR A 141 1.35 -9.43 -1.86
C TYR A 141 1.12 -10.19 -3.16
N GLU A 142 0.06 -9.86 -3.91
CA GLU A 142 -0.32 -10.65 -5.09
C GLU A 142 0.77 -10.62 -6.18
N PHE A 143 1.46 -9.49 -6.33
CA PHE A 143 2.63 -9.41 -7.23
C PHE A 143 3.74 -10.39 -6.83
N PHE A 144 3.99 -10.61 -5.53
CA PHE A 144 5.01 -11.55 -5.06
C PHE A 144 4.57 -13.00 -5.21
N ARG A 145 3.28 -13.28 -5.10
CA ARG A 145 2.71 -14.63 -5.23
C ARG A 145 2.63 -15.07 -6.70
N ASN A 146 2.25 -14.15 -7.58
CA ASN A 146 2.03 -14.42 -8.99
C ASN A 146 2.65 -13.34 -9.90
N PRO A 147 3.98 -13.11 -9.83
CA PRO A 147 4.63 -12.06 -10.63
C PRO A 147 4.44 -12.28 -12.12
N LEU A 148 4.33 -13.56 -12.52
CA LEU A 148 4.19 -13.98 -13.91
C LEU A 148 2.80 -13.80 -14.53
N ASN A 149 1.79 -13.37 -13.79
CA ASN A 149 0.50 -13.04 -14.39
C ASN A 149 -0.04 -11.70 -13.89
N PHE A 150 0.79 -10.94 -13.17
CA PHE A 150 0.36 -9.71 -12.54
C PHE A 150 0.19 -8.57 -13.55
N PHE A 151 1.14 -8.41 -14.48
CA PHE A 151 1.08 -7.36 -15.48
C PHE A 151 0.60 -7.90 -16.83
N PRO A 152 -0.34 -7.20 -17.51
CA PRO A 152 -0.67 -7.46 -18.91
C PRO A 152 0.55 -7.33 -19.82
N GLU A 153 0.49 -8.00 -20.97
CA GLU A 153 1.50 -7.88 -22.02
C GLU A 153 1.64 -6.40 -22.44
N GLN A 154 2.88 -5.93 -22.61
CA GLN A 154 3.23 -4.55 -23.01
C GLN A 154 3.00 -3.44 -21.98
N MET A 155 2.46 -3.73 -20.78
CA MET A 155 2.30 -2.72 -19.72
C MET A 155 3.65 -2.35 -19.07
N VAL A 156 4.57 -3.31 -18.96
CA VAL A 156 5.91 -3.08 -18.40
C VAL A 156 6.93 -3.05 -19.54
N ALA A 157 7.73 -2.00 -19.58
CA ALA A 157 8.88 -1.83 -20.45
C ALA A 157 10.12 -1.47 -19.62
N TRP A 158 11.31 -1.44 -20.24
CA TRP A 158 12.56 -1.09 -19.57
C TRP A 158 13.24 0.04 -20.32
N CYS A 159 13.68 1.08 -19.60
CA CYS A 159 14.18 2.32 -20.23
C CYS A 159 15.44 2.12 -21.08
N GLN A 160 16.18 1.01 -20.92
CA GLN A 160 17.53 0.84 -21.44
C GLN A 160 17.69 -0.30 -22.47
N GLU A 161 16.69 -1.16 -22.69
CA GLU A 161 16.85 -2.28 -23.63
C GLU A 161 16.06 -2.06 -24.93
N THR A 162 16.79 -2.19 -26.04
CA THR A 162 16.27 -2.33 -27.40
C THR A 162 15.71 -3.73 -27.60
N ASP A 163 14.42 -3.83 -27.92
CA ASP A 163 13.74 -4.93 -28.62
C ASP A 163 13.70 -6.33 -27.96
N GLY A 164 14.07 -6.47 -26.68
CA GLY A 164 13.91 -7.73 -25.94
C GLY A 164 12.66 -7.75 -25.05
N THR A 165 11.76 -8.73 -25.23
CA THR A 165 10.82 -9.11 -24.18
C THR A 165 11.61 -9.74 -23.04
N ILE A 166 11.63 -9.12 -21.86
CA ILE A 166 12.29 -9.71 -20.69
C ILE A 166 11.61 -11.05 -20.36
N PRO A 167 12.37 -12.13 -20.14
CA PRO A 167 11.81 -13.38 -19.64
C PRO A 167 11.07 -13.08 -18.35
N HIS A 168 9.79 -13.42 -18.31
CA HIS A 168 8.90 -13.09 -17.21
C HIS A 168 9.43 -13.58 -15.84
N SER A 169 10.24 -14.65 -15.85
CA SER A 169 10.97 -15.18 -14.69
C SER A 169 11.92 -14.18 -14.01
N GLN A 170 12.38 -13.14 -14.70
CA GLN A 170 13.27 -12.10 -14.18
C GLN A 170 12.52 -10.85 -13.72
N LEU A 171 11.20 -10.79 -13.88
CA LEU A 171 10.40 -9.60 -13.59
C LEU A 171 10.55 -9.14 -12.13
N LEU A 172 10.36 -10.05 -11.19
CA LEU A 172 10.47 -9.75 -9.75
C LEU A 172 11.88 -9.26 -9.39
N GLN A 173 12.92 -9.95 -9.89
CA GLN A 173 14.31 -9.56 -9.65
C GLN A 173 14.59 -8.15 -10.16
N ASN A 174 14.07 -7.82 -11.34
CA ASN A 174 14.29 -6.51 -11.91
C ASN A 174 13.54 -5.43 -11.12
N PHE A 175 12.28 -5.64 -10.73
CA PHE A 175 11.54 -4.68 -9.88
C PHE A 175 12.20 -4.42 -8.53
N LEU A 176 12.83 -5.44 -7.93
CA LEU A 176 13.52 -5.32 -6.65
C LEU A 176 14.94 -4.77 -6.76
N ASN A 177 15.51 -4.67 -7.96
CA ASN A 177 16.85 -4.15 -8.17
C ASN A 177 16.83 -2.60 -8.22
N PRO A 178 17.43 -1.90 -7.23
CA PRO A 178 17.45 -0.44 -7.20
C PRO A 178 18.30 0.20 -8.31
N SER A 179 18.97 -0.57 -9.16
CA SER A 179 19.68 -0.07 -10.35
C SER A 179 18.86 -0.25 -11.64
N SER A 180 17.76 -1.00 -11.59
CA SER A 180 16.89 -1.20 -12.74
C SER A 180 15.93 -0.01 -12.92
N CYS A 181 15.51 0.25 -14.15
CA CYS A 181 14.57 1.32 -14.46
C CYS A 181 13.32 0.75 -15.16
N PRO A 182 12.42 0.07 -14.40
CA PRO A 182 11.16 -0.35 -14.97
C PRO A 182 10.37 0.90 -15.38
N GLU A 183 9.71 0.79 -16.51
CA GLU A 183 8.74 1.76 -16.99
C GLU A 183 7.39 1.07 -17.07
N ILE A 184 6.40 1.56 -16.31
CA ILE A 184 5.02 1.09 -16.45
C ILE A 184 4.30 2.10 -17.33
N GLN A 185 3.58 1.62 -18.35
CA GLN A 185 2.92 2.46 -19.33
C GLN A 185 1.48 2.02 -19.58
N GLY A 186 0.62 2.98 -19.92
CA GLY A 186 -0.77 2.69 -20.24
C GLY A 186 -1.65 3.91 -20.33
N PHE A 187 -2.89 3.73 -20.78
CA PHE A 187 -3.89 4.79 -20.79
C PHE A 187 -4.57 4.93 -19.43
N LEU A 188 -4.54 6.13 -18.87
CA LEU A 188 -5.33 6.51 -17.69
C LEU A 188 -6.19 7.74 -18.00
N TYR A 189 -7.26 7.92 -17.23
CA TYR A 189 -8.02 9.16 -17.20
C TYR A 189 -7.48 10.05 -16.08
N LEU A 190 -7.11 11.28 -16.43
CA LEU A 190 -6.69 12.31 -15.49
C LEU A 190 -7.84 13.29 -15.26
N LYS A 191 -8.14 13.58 -14.00
CA LYS A 191 -9.12 14.62 -13.62
C LYS A 191 -8.51 16.02 -13.79
N GLU A 192 -9.23 16.93 -14.42
CA GLU A 192 -8.79 18.33 -14.54
C GLU A 192 -9.04 19.10 -13.24
N THR A 193 -8.02 19.81 -12.71
CA THR A 193 -8.01 20.46 -11.38
C THR A 193 -9.10 21.52 -11.16
N ALA A 194 -9.83 21.94 -12.19
CA ALA A 194 -10.88 22.96 -12.11
C ALA A 194 -12.25 22.52 -12.64
N ARG A 195 -12.38 21.28 -13.13
CA ARG A 195 -13.59 20.81 -13.83
C ARG A 195 -13.93 19.39 -13.43
N LYS A 196 -15.20 19.01 -13.56
CA LYS A 196 -15.64 17.60 -13.44
C LYS A 196 -15.40 16.82 -14.74
N SER A 197 -14.37 17.18 -15.49
CA SER A 197 -14.00 16.55 -16.76
C SER A 197 -12.74 15.71 -16.58
N TRP A 198 -12.69 14.65 -17.37
CA TRP A 198 -11.62 13.67 -17.36
C TRP A 198 -11.01 13.58 -18.74
N LYS A 199 -9.68 13.51 -18.80
CA LYS A 199 -8.92 13.44 -20.05
C LYS A 199 -8.18 12.12 -20.12
N LYS A 200 -8.41 11.36 -21.19
CA LYS A 200 -7.63 10.13 -21.47
C LYS A 200 -6.24 10.52 -21.95
N LEU A 201 -5.22 10.04 -21.27
CA LEU A 201 -3.81 10.32 -21.54
C LEU A 201 -3.01 9.01 -21.51
N TYR A 202 -1.96 8.93 -22.34
CA TYR A 202 -1.00 7.84 -22.26
C TYR A 202 0.09 8.23 -21.26
N MET A 203 0.24 7.41 -20.21
CA MET A 203 1.04 7.68 -19.03
C MET A 203 2.27 6.79 -18.99
N PHE A 204 3.33 7.29 -18.36
CA PHE A 204 4.57 6.57 -18.08
C PHE A 204 4.96 6.78 -16.62
N LEU A 205 4.99 5.72 -15.86
CA LEU A 205 5.55 5.69 -14.52
C LEU A 205 7.02 5.30 -14.63
N ARG A 206 7.90 6.19 -14.18
CA ARG A 206 9.34 5.99 -14.07
C ARG A 206 9.78 6.25 -12.64
N ARG A 207 11.03 5.90 -12.32
CA ARG A 207 11.63 6.23 -11.02
C ARG A 207 11.52 7.71 -10.65
N SER A 208 11.70 8.59 -11.62
CA SER A 208 11.69 10.05 -11.42
C SER A 208 10.30 10.68 -11.38
N GLY A 209 9.24 9.88 -11.47
CA GLY A 209 7.87 10.36 -11.37
C GLY A 209 6.91 9.79 -12.41
N LEU A 210 5.68 10.31 -12.38
CA LEU A 210 4.63 9.99 -13.33
C LEU A 210 4.57 11.05 -14.43
N TYR A 211 4.63 10.61 -15.68
CA TYR A 211 4.62 11.46 -16.88
C TYR A 211 3.43 11.14 -17.76
N TYR A 212 3.01 12.10 -18.59
CA TYR A 212 2.08 11.86 -19.70
C TYR A 212 2.65 12.30 -21.04
N SER A 213 2.21 11.65 -22.13
CA SER A 213 2.55 12.06 -23.50
C SER A 213 1.64 13.17 -24.01
N THR A 214 2.23 14.19 -24.62
CA THR A 214 1.52 15.24 -25.37
C THR A 214 1.27 14.86 -26.82
N LYS A 215 1.84 13.73 -27.30
CA LYS A 215 1.73 13.25 -28.69
C LYS A 215 1.47 11.75 -28.73
N GLY A 216 0.20 11.35 -28.65
CA GLY A 216 -0.21 9.96 -28.75
C GLY A 216 0.45 9.09 -27.68
N THR A 217 1.20 8.07 -28.10
CA THR A 217 1.98 7.17 -27.23
C THR A 217 3.49 7.44 -27.30
N SER A 218 3.89 8.61 -27.82
CA SER A 218 5.31 8.94 -28.02
C SER A 218 6.05 9.03 -26.68
N LYS A 219 7.21 8.37 -26.64
CA LYS A 219 8.18 8.37 -25.52
C LYS A 219 9.30 9.38 -25.68
N GLU A 220 9.31 10.17 -26.77
CA GLU A 220 10.37 11.16 -26.98
C GLU A 220 10.36 12.17 -25.82
N PRO A 221 11.52 12.51 -25.24
CA PRO A 221 11.58 13.42 -24.08
C PRO A 221 10.83 14.74 -24.28
N ARG A 222 10.83 15.28 -25.51
CA ARG A 222 10.11 16.52 -25.88
C ARG A 222 8.58 16.42 -25.79
N HIS A 223 8.03 15.20 -25.86
CA HIS A 223 6.60 14.95 -25.76
C HIS A 223 6.16 14.55 -24.35
N LEU A 224 7.10 14.34 -23.42
CA LEU A 224 6.78 13.95 -22.05
C LEU A 224 6.62 15.19 -21.16
N GLN A 225 5.58 15.18 -20.33
CA GLN A 225 5.32 16.20 -19.33
C GLN A 225 5.22 15.51 -17.96
N LEU A 226 5.98 16.02 -16.99
CA LEU A 226 5.92 15.54 -15.60
C LEU A 226 4.57 15.96 -14.99
N LEU A 227 3.92 15.02 -14.34
CA LEU A 227 2.64 15.23 -13.66
C LEU A 227 2.79 15.23 -12.14
N ALA A 228 3.53 14.26 -11.60
CA ALA A 228 3.74 14.12 -10.16
C ALA A 228 5.12 13.55 -9.86
N ASP A 229 5.75 14.09 -8.82
CA ASP A 229 6.91 13.51 -8.14
C ASP A 229 6.42 12.48 -7.11
N LEU A 230 7.20 11.41 -6.91
CA LEU A 230 6.86 10.27 -6.07
C LEU A 230 7.74 10.15 -4.83
N GLU A 231 8.78 10.97 -4.68
CA GLU A 231 9.71 10.86 -3.55
C GLU A 231 9.03 11.05 -2.19
N ASP A 232 8.11 12.02 -2.09
CA ASP A 232 7.38 12.37 -0.86
C ASP A 232 5.86 12.15 -0.98
N SER A 233 5.41 11.38 -1.97
CA SER A 233 3.98 11.16 -2.26
C SER A 233 3.54 9.75 -1.90
N ASN A 234 2.30 9.60 -1.46
CA ASN A 234 1.67 8.30 -1.19
C ASN A 234 0.58 8.02 -2.23
N ILE A 235 0.28 6.73 -2.45
CA ILE A 235 -0.81 6.32 -3.34
C ILE A 235 -2.03 5.95 -2.52
N PHE A 236 -3.17 6.56 -2.84
CA PHE A 236 -4.46 6.30 -2.20
C PHE A 236 -5.48 5.74 -3.18
N THR A 237 -6.34 4.83 -2.73
CA THR A 237 -7.55 4.43 -3.43
C THR A 237 -8.67 5.44 -3.17
N VAL A 238 -9.45 5.78 -4.20
CA VAL A 238 -10.61 6.67 -4.07
C VAL A 238 -11.88 5.83 -3.88
N ILE A 239 -12.55 5.97 -2.74
CA ILE A 239 -13.66 5.10 -2.31
C ILE A 239 -14.99 5.51 -2.96
N ALA A 240 -15.17 6.80 -3.27
CA ALA A 240 -16.44 7.35 -3.76
C ALA A 240 -16.28 8.26 -4.99
N GLY A 241 -15.29 7.96 -5.84
CA GLY A 241 -14.87 8.90 -6.89
C GLY A 241 -15.90 9.11 -8.00
N ARG A 242 -16.69 8.11 -8.43
CA ARG A 242 -17.84 8.34 -9.33
C ARG A 242 -18.82 9.38 -8.79
N ARG A 243 -19.21 9.26 -7.51
CA ARG A 243 -20.17 10.17 -6.86
C ARG A 243 -19.58 11.57 -6.65
N LEU A 244 -18.32 11.66 -6.23
CA LEU A 244 -17.70 12.93 -5.84
C LEU A 244 -17.05 13.67 -7.01
N HIS A 245 -16.58 12.94 -8.02
CA HIS A 245 -15.71 13.47 -9.08
C HIS A 245 -16.21 13.17 -10.50
N GLY A 246 -17.32 12.43 -10.65
CA GLY A 246 -17.85 12.07 -11.97
C GLY A 246 -16.90 11.19 -12.76
N ALA A 247 -16.19 10.29 -12.06
CA ALA A 247 -15.17 9.45 -12.65
C ALA A 247 -15.72 8.52 -13.74
N PRO A 248 -14.93 8.20 -14.78
CA PRO A 248 -15.35 7.30 -15.85
C PRO A 248 -15.58 5.86 -15.35
N THR A 249 -14.85 5.42 -14.33
CA THR A 249 -14.91 4.06 -13.77
C THR A 249 -14.87 4.07 -12.23
N ASP A 250 -15.05 2.92 -11.59
CA ASP A 250 -14.85 2.75 -10.14
C ASP A 250 -13.38 2.57 -9.73
N PHE A 251 -12.48 2.39 -10.69
CA PHE A 251 -11.10 2.03 -10.43
C PHE A 251 -10.26 3.29 -10.42
N GLU A 252 -10.14 3.90 -9.25
CA GLU A 252 -9.54 5.21 -9.07
C GLU A 252 -8.43 5.21 -8.03
N PHE A 253 -7.38 5.96 -8.29
CA PHE A 253 -6.32 6.25 -7.33
C PHE A 253 -5.95 7.73 -7.34
N CYS A 254 -5.40 8.19 -6.22
CA CYS A 254 -4.87 9.53 -6.03
C CYS A 254 -3.39 9.43 -5.68
N ILE A 255 -2.61 10.39 -6.18
CA ILE A 255 -1.24 10.69 -5.73
C ILE A 255 -1.32 11.98 -4.92
#